data_AF-A0AAD4D8R2-F1
#
_entry.id   AF-A0AAD4D8R2-F1
#
_cell.length_a   1.000
_cell.length_b   1.000
_cell.length_c   1.000
_cell.angle_alpha   90.00
_cell.angle_beta   90.00
_cell.angle_gamma   90.00
#
_symmetry.space_group_name_H-M   'P 1'
#
loop_
_entity.id
_entity.type
_entity.pdbx_description
1 polymer ?
#
loop_
_entity_poly.entity_id
_entity_poly.type
_entity_poly.pdbx_seq_one_letter_code
_entity_poly.pdbx_strand_id
1 'polypeptide(L)'
;LVRTRDPAKLATCDVVVDVGGVYDPATQRYDHHQRGFTEVFGGKFDTKLSSAGLVYKHFGKEIIATILSLEEADPKVELLYQKVYENFIEALDGGDNGIAQYPADIKPKYRVGTALPQRVAGLNPWWNQKDVDVDGQFLKAVAMTGQDFTDAVSYLGMSWLPARDLVVKALDQRMDIHPSGKILVFDQSCPWKEHLFNLEDELCVAEKPVYVLYPDDNNQWRLQCVPPSPESFECRKALPQEWRGYRDDELSQRSGIPGGIFVHMGGFIGGNKTKEGALEMAVKALEA
;
A
#
# COMPACT_ATOMS: atom_id res chain seq x y z
N LEU A 1 -26.73 -13.85 12.64
CA LEU A 1 -26.91 -12.79 11.61
C LEU A 1 -28.39 -12.65 11.31
N VAL A 2 -28.94 -11.45 11.33
CA VAL A 2 -30.33 -11.17 10.93
C VAL A 2 -30.29 -10.22 9.72
N ARG A 3 -30.80 -10.66 8.56
CA ARG A 3 -30.88 -9.83 7.34
C ARG A 3 -32.29 -9.26 7.21
N THR A 4 -32.49 -7.99 7.56
CA THR A 4 -33.80 -7.36 7.52
C THR A 4 -33.70 -5.84 7.45
N ARG A 5 -34.78 -5.18 7.00
CA ARG A 5 -35.00 -3.73 7.12
C ARG A 5 -36.18 -3.40 8.03
N ASP A 6 -36.73 -4.39 8.72
CA ASP A 6 -37.85 -4.23 9.65
C ASP A 6 -37.37 -3.55 10.96
N PRO A 7 -37.80 -2.32 11.26
CA PRO A 7 -37.35 -1.59 12.44
C PRO A 7 -37.59 -2.34 13.75
N ALA A 8 -38.66 -3.12 13.87
CA ALA A 8 -38.97 -3.85 15.09
C ALA A 8 -37.96 -4.97 15.35
N LYS A 9 -37.46 -5.63 14.29
CA LYS A 9 -36.40 -6.64 14.40
C LYS A 9 -35.04 -6.00 14.65
N LEU A 10 -34.73 -4.90 13.95
CA LEU A 10 -33.48 -4.16 14.15
C LEU A 10 -33.34 -3.64 15.58
N ALA A 11 -34.44 -3.23 16.20
CA ALA A 11 -34.46 -2.78 17.60
C ALA A 11 -34.02 -3.87 18.61
N THR A 12 -34.13 -5.15 18.24
CA THR A 12 -33.69 -6.27 19.10
C THR A 12 -32.24 -6.69 18.89
N CYS A 13 -31.55 -6.13 17.89
CA CYS A 13 -30.17 -6.49 17.57
C CYS A 13 -29.17 -5.70 18.43
N ASP A 14 -28.08 -6.36 18.84
CA ASP A 14 -26.99 -5.73 19.57
C ASP A 14 -26.27 -4.70 18.69
N VAL A 15 -25.86 -5.11 17.49
CA VAL A 15 -25.22 -4.28 16.46
C VAL A 15 -26.11 -4.21 15.22
N VAL A 16 -26.24 -3.03 14.62
CA VAL A 16 -26.88 -2.85 13.31
C VAL A 16 -25.94 -2.09 12.39
N VAL A 17 -25.72 -2.62 11.20
CA VAL A 17 -24.80 -2.08 10.20
C VAL A 17 -25.54 -1.93 8.88
N ASP A 18 -25.34 -0.81 8.19
CA ASP A 18 -25.81 -0.55 6.82
C ASP A 18 -27.33 -0.44 6.59
N VAL A 19 -28.11 -0.58 7.66
CA VAL A 19 -29.57 -0.45 7.63
C VAL A 19 -30.10 0.26 8.87
N GLY A 20 -31.30 0.82 8.77
CA GLY A 20 -32.01 1.45 9.89
C GLY A 20 -31.97 2.99 9.85
N GLY A 21 -31.14 3.60 9.02
CA GLY A 21 -31.05 5.04 8.80
C GLY A 21 -30.53 5.81 10.01
N VAL A 22 -29.68 5.18 10.84
CA VAL A 22 -29.16 5.76 12.08
C VAL A 22 -27.67 5.46 12.22
N TYR A 23 -26.89 6.51 12.47
CA TYR A 23 -25.53 6.42 12.99
C TYR A 23 -25.55 6.85 14.45
N ASP A 24 -25.31 5.90 15.35
CA ASP A 24 -25.19 6.11 16.78
C ASP A 24 -24.22 5.07 17.38
N PRO A 25 -22.96 5.44 17.60
CA PRO A 25 -21.96 4.53 18.19
C PRO A 25 -22.33 4.03 19.59
N ALA A 26 -23.05 4.84 20.38
CA ALA A 26 -23.42 4.48 21.75
C ALA A 26 -24.41 3.31 21.78
N THR A 27 -25.23 3.16 20.74
CA THR A 27 -26.14 2.04 20.54
C THR A 27 -25.67 1.10 19.43
N GLN A 28 -24.42 1.18 18.99
CA GLN A 28 -23.81 0.32 17.97
C GLN A 28 -24.63 0.27 16.67
N ARG A 29 -25.05 1.46 16.19
CA ARG A 29 -25.76 1.66 14.91
C ARG A 29 -24.83 2.35 13.93
N TYR A 30 -24.54 1.69 12.81
CA TYR A 30 -23.55 2.13 11.82
C TYR A 30 -24.18 2.14 10.43
N ASP A 31 -25.10 3.06 10.20
CA ASP A 31 -25.69 3.34 8.88
C ASP A 31 -25.32 4.77 8.43
N HIS A 32 -25.14 4.95 7.13
CA HIS A 32 -24.77 6.19 6.45
C HIS A 32 -25.84 6.70 5.46
N HIS A 33 -26.93 5.94 5.25
CA HIS A 33 -27.98 6.24 4.27
C HIS A 33 -28.93 7.39 4.67
N GLN A 34 -28.82 7.91 5.89
CA GLN A 34 -29.66 8.97 6.41
C GLN A 34 -29.41 10.31 5.71
N ARG A 35 -30.50 11.05 5.50
CA ARG A 35 -30.44 12.38 4.88
C ARG A 35 -29.55 13.30 5.71
N GLY A 36 -28.60 13.96 5.04
CA GLY A 36 -27.69 14.90 5.69
C GLY A 36 -26.51 14.25 6.40
N PHE A 37 -26.27 12.95 6.22
CA PHE A 37 -25.04 12.32 6.70
C PHE A 37 -23.82 12.91 5.98
N THR A 38 -22.84 13.38 6.75
CA THR A 38 -21.61 14.03 6.27
C THR A 38 -20.39 13.62 7.09
N GLU A 39 -20.48 12.52 7.86
CA GLU A 39 -19.36 12.07 8.68
C GLU A 39 -18.18 11.62 7.80
N VAL A 40 -16.99 12.04 8.18
CA VAL A 40 -15.71 11.64 7.57
C VAL A 40 -14.82 11.00 8.63
N PHE A 41 -13.76 10.31 8.22
CA PHE A 41 -12.81 9.72 9.17
C PHE A 41 -12.14 10.77 10.05
N GLY A 42 -11.80 11.92 9.45
CA GLY A 42 -11.13 13.06 10.10
C GLY A 42 -9.68 13.22 9.64
N GLY A 43 -8.96 14.19 10.22
CA GLY A 43 -7.56 14.43 9.88
C GLY A 43 -7.38 14.96 8.45
N LYS A 44 -6.75 14.16 7.59
CA LYS A 44 -6.46 14.50 6.18
C LYS A 44 -7.49 13.93 5.18
N PHE A 45 -8.54 13.25 5.66
CA PHE A 45 -9.49 12.53 4.81
C PHE A 45 -10.83 13.26 4.74
N ASP A 46 -11.28 13.53 3.52
CA ASP A 46 -12.55 14.18 3.22
C ASP A 46 -13.61 13.21 2.67
N THR A 47 -13.25 11.93 2.50
CA THR A 47 -14.15 10.89 2.01
C THR A 47 -15.24 10.61 3.05
N LYS A 48 -16.50 10.73 2.63
CA LYS A 48 -17.65 10.40 3.48
C LYS A 48 -17.62 8.92 3.82
N LEU A 49 -17.88 8.57 5.09
CA LEU A 49 -17.83 7.19 5.55
C LEU A 49 -18.99 6.35 4.97
N SER A 50 -18.70 5.09 4.66
CA SER A 50 -19.70 4.03 4.53
C SER A 50 -19.87 3.32 5.86
N SER A 51 -20.76 2.34 5.92
CA SER A 51 -20.89 1.46 7.08
C SER A 51 -19.56 0.75 7.44
N ALA A 52 -18.72 0.42 6.45
CA ALA A 52 -17.40 -0.16 6.70
C ALA A 52 -16.46 0.84 7.39
N GLY A 53 -16.41 2.08 6.89
CA GLY A 53 -15.64 3.17 7.49
C GLY A 53 -16.12 3.54 8.89
N LEU A 54 -17.43 3.52 9.13
CA LEU A 54 -18.00 3.76 10.46
C LEU A 54 -17.58 2.69 11.47
N VAL A 55 -17.71 1.41 11.13
CA VAL A 55 -17.25 0.31 11.98
C VAL A 55 -15.75 0.43 12.23
N TYR A 56 -14.97 0.66 11.17
CA TYR A 56 -13.52 0.85 11.29
C TYR A 56 -13.17 2.05 12.18
N LYS A 57 -13.89 3.16 12.09
CA LYS A 57 -13.66 4.35 12.91
C LYS A 57 -13.72 4.05 14.40
N HIS A 58 -14.65 3.21 14.84
CA HIS A 58 -14.84 2.92 16.27
C HIS A 58 -14.03 1.73 16.78
N PHE A 59 -13.78 0.73 15.94
CA PHE A 59 -13.14 -0.53 16.38
C PHE A 59 -11.77 -0.79 15.75
N GLY A 60 -11.34 0.04 14.79
CA GLY A 60 -10.12 -0.20 14.01
C GLY A 60 -8.85 -0.29 14.86
N LYS A 61 -8.73 0.54 15.91
CA LYS A 61 -7.59 0.52 16.83
C LYS A 61 -7.51 -0.78 17.63
N GLU A 62 -8.62 -1.17 18.26
CA GLU A 62 -8.76 -2.43 18.99
C GLU A 62 -8.41 -3.63 18.09
N ILE A 63 -8.94 -3.65 16.87
CA ILE A 63 -8.70 -4.73 15.90
C ILE A 63 -7.22 -4.77 15.50
N ILE A 64 -6.60 -3.63 15.18
CA ILE A 64 -5.17 -3.56 14.82
C ILE A 64 -4.30 -4.03 15.98
N ALA A 65 -4.57 -3.53 17.19
CA ALA A 65 -3.84 -3.92 18.39
C ALA A 65 -3.94 -5.43 18.62
N THR A 66 -5.13 -6.01 18.45
CA THR A 66 -5.37 -7.44 18.58
C THR A 66 -4.59 -8.26 17.53
N ILE A 67 -4.70 -7.90 16.24
CA ILE A 67 -4.03 -8.63 15.15
C ILE A 67 -2.51 -8.62 15.33
N LEU A 68 -1.96 -7.48 15.76
CA LEU A 68 -0.51 -7.29 15.89
C LEU A 68 0.03 -7.64 17.28
N SER A 69 -0.84 -8.08 18.20
CA SER A 69 -0.49 -8.32 19.61
C SER A 69 0.21 -7.11 20.27
N LEU A 70 -0.34 -5.91 20.04
CA LEU A 70 0.09 -4.64 20.63
C LEU A 70 -0.92 -4.18 21.69
N GLU A 71 -0.50 -3.26 22.56
CA GLU A 71 -1.45 -2.51 23.40
C GLU A 71 -2.15 -1.44 22.54
N GLU A 72 -3.44 -1.22 22.74
CA GLU A 72 -4.20 -0.22 21.96
C GLU A 72 -3.63 1.21 22.11
N ALA A 73 -3.01 1.50 23.25
CA ALA A 73 -2.36 2.78 23.52
C ALA A 73 -0.96 2.93 22.89
N ASP A 74 -0.40 1.90 22.26
CA ASP A 74 0.90 1.99 21.57
C ASP A 74 0.79 3.03 20.43
N PRO A 75 1.69 4.03 20.36
CA PRO A 75 1.69 5.03 19.28
C PRO A 75 1.71 4.44 17.86
N LYS A 76 2.23 3.22 17.69
CA LYS A 76 2.19 2.50 16.41
C LYS A 76 0.76 2.18 15.98
N VAL A 77 -0.14 1.92 16.93
CA VAL A 77 -1.55 1.63 16.62
C VAL A 77 -2.22 2.84 16.00
N GLU A 78 -1.96 4.05 16.48
CA GLU A 78 -2.48 5.29 15.85
C GLU A 78 -1.96 5.44 14.42
N LEU A 79 -0.64 5.27 14.21
CA LEU A 79 -0.04 5.36 12.88
C LEU A 79 -0.65 4.33 11.92
N LEU A 80 -0.78 3.08 12.36
CA LEU A 80 -1.34 2.00 11.57
C LEU A 80 -2.84 2.18 11.34
N TYR A 81 -3.56 2.77 12.28
CA TYR A 81 -4.98 3.09 12.15
C TYR A 81 -5.23 4.10 11.01
N GLN A 82 -4.41 5.15 10.94
CA GLN A 82 -4.47 6.09 9.83
C GLN A 82 -4.07 5.42 8.50
N LYS A 83 -3.04 4.56 8.52
CA LYS A 83 -2.54 3.91 7.30
C LYS A 83 -3.42 2.79 6.74
N VAL A 84 -4.07 2.02 7.60
CA VAL A 84 -5.06 1.03 7.16
C VAL A 84 -6.31 1.72 6.62
N TYR A 85 -6.71 2.88 7.18
CA TYR A 85 -7.76 3.68 6.57
C TYR A 85 -7.40 4.12 5.16
N GLU A 86 -6.26 4.79 5.01
CA GLU A 86 -5.73 5.31 3.73
C GLU A 86 -5.62 4.22 2.66
N ASN A 87 -5.03 3.07 3.01
CA ASN A 87 -4.66 2.06 2.03
C ASN A 87 -5.74 1.02 1.76
N PHE A 88 -6.77 0.92 2.61
CA PHE A 88 -7.77 -0.14 2.52
C PHE A 88 -9.21 0.36 2.63
N ILE A 89 -9.55 1.08 3.70
CA ILE A 89 -10.95 1.39 4.03
C ILE A 89 -11.49 2.55 3.19
N GLU A 90 -10.70 3.59 2.94
CA GLU A 90 -11.16 4.79 2.23
C GLU A 90 -11.70 4.47 0.83
N ALA A 91 -11.08 3.52 0.12
CA ALA A 91 -11.54 3.08 -1.19
C ALA A 91 -12.94 2.41 -1.13
N LEU A 92 -13.26 1.72 -0.03
CA LEU A 92 -14.58 1.12 0.20
C LEU A 92 -15.60 2.22 0.50
N ASP A 93 -15.24 3.17 1.36
CA ASP A 93 -16.07 4.33 1.68
C ASP A 93 -16.42 5.17 0.45
N GLY A 94 -15.41 5.48 -0.38
CA GLY A 94 -15.61 6.22 -1.61
C GLY A 94 -16.51 5.48 -2.59
N GLY A 95 -16.25 4.19 -2.80
CA GLY A 95 -17.03 3.36 -3.73
C GLY A 95 -18.51 3.25 -3.34
N ASP A 96 -18.79 3.00 -2.06
CA ASP A 96 -20.15 2.84 -1.55
C ASP A 96 -20.94 4.15 -1.53
N ASN A 97 -20.26 5.28 -1.29
CA ASN A 97 -20.87 6.60 -1.38
C ASN A 97 -20.95 7.18 -2.80
N GLY A 98 -20.55 6.41 -3.82
CA GLY A 98 -20.59 6.85 -5.22
C GLY A 98 -19.59 7.95 -5.56
N ILE A 99 -18.50 8.07 -4.79
CA ILE A 99 -17.43 9.03 -5.01
C ILE A 99 -16.49 8.46 -6.09
N ALA A 100 -16.30 9.21 -7.16
CA ALA A 100 -15.38 8.83 -8.23
C ALA A 100 -13.92 9.08 -7.79
N GLN A 101 -13.02 8.14 -8.10
CA GLN A 101 -11.58 8.25 -7.79
C GLN A 101 -10.90 9.41 -8.55
N TYR A 102 -11.43 9.78 -9.71
CA TYR A 102 -10.93 10.87 -10.55
C TYR A 102 -12.10 11.74 -11.00
N PRO A 103 -11.84 13.02 -11.37
CA PRO A 103 -12.80 13.85 -12.08
C PRO A 103 -13.42 13.13 -13.29
N ALA A 104 -14.72 13.36 -13.52
CA ALA A 104 -15.51 12.61 -14.50
C ALA A 104 -15.06 12.78 -15.97
N ASP A 105 -14.29 13.84 -16.26
CA ASP A 105 -13.70 14.13 -17.55
C ASP A 105 -12.44 13.30 -17.84
N ILE A 106 -11.82 12.68 -16.83
CA ILE A 106 -10.65 11.82 -16.99
C ILE A 106 -11.10 10.37 -17.22
N LYS A 107 -10.88 9.87 -18.44
CA LYS A 107 -11.19 8.47 -18.79
C LYS A 107 -10.00 7.56 -18.51
N PRO A 108 -10.18 6.46 -17.75
CA PRO A 108 -9.11 5.50 -17.53
C PRO A 108 -8.78 4.77 -18.85
N LYS A 109 -7.49 4.47 -19.06
CA LYS A 109 -7.04 3.74 -20.26
C LYS A 109 -7.50 2.28 -20.29
N TYR A 110 -7.77 1.70 -19.13
CA TYR A 110 -8.27 0.33 -18.98
C TYR A 110 -9.19 0.24 -17.76
N ARG A 111 -10.04 -0.79 -17.71
CA ARG A 111 -10.92 -1.08 -16.58
C ARG A 111 -10.26 -2.08 -15.64
N VAL A 112 -10.30 -1.80 -14.32
CA VAL A 112 -9.91 -2.77 -13.28
C VAL A 112 -11.16 -3.55 -12.87
N GLY A 113 -11.17 -4.85 -13.12
CA GLY A 113 -12.28 -5.75 -12.77
C GLY A 113 -12.01 -6.67 -11.58
N THR A 114 -10.87 -6.50 -10.91
CA THR A 114 -10.31 -7.47 -9.95
C THR A 114 -10.18 -6.93 -8.53
N ALA A 115 -10.57 -5.68 -8.27
CA ALA A 115 -10.52 -5.10 -6.93
C ALA A 115 -11.56 -5.75 -6.00
N LEU A 116 -11.39 -5.53 -4.70
CA LEU A 116 -12.18 -6.20 -3.65
C LEU A 116 -13.71 -6.03 -3.84
N PRO A 117 -14.26 -4.84 -4.10
CA PRO A 117 -15.70 -4.68 -4.35
C PRO A 117 -16.21 -5.52 -5.52
N GLN A 118 -15.43 -5.64 -6.61
CA GLN A 118 -15.80 -6.46 -7.76
C GLN A 118 -15.72 -7.96 -7.45
N ARG A 119 -14.73 -8.40 -6.66
CA ARG A 119 -14.64 -9.79 -6.18
C ARG A 119 -15.82 -10.15 -5.26
N VAL A 120 -16.18 -9.26 -4.32
CA VAL A 120 -17.36 -9.42 -3.47
C VAL A 120 -18.64 -9.45 -4.32
N ALA A 121 -18.78 -8.54 -5.27
CA ALA A 121 -19.93 -8.52 -6.18
C ALA A 121 -20.06 -9.81 -7.00
N GLY A 122 -18.94 -10.42 -7.39
CA GLY A 122 -18.90 -11.71 -8.09
C GLY A 122 -19.43 -12.90 -7.31
N LEU A 123 -19.58 -12.78 -5.97
CA LEU A 123 -20.18 -13.80 -5.12
C LEU A 123 -21.72 -13.68 -5.04
N ASN A 124 -22.30 -12.57 -5.49
CA ASN A 124 -23.75 -12.46 -5.58
C ASN A 124 -24.31 -13.46 -6.60
N PRO A 125 -25.54 -13.99 -6.36
CA PRO A 125 -26.25 -14.76 -7.37
C PRO A 125 -26.34 -14.00 -8.68
N TRP A 126 -26.17 -14.68 -9.81
CA TRP A 126 -26.50 -14.07 -11.09
C TRP A 126 -28.00 -13.85 -11.20
N TRP A 127 -28.41 -12.85 -11.98
CA TRP A 127 -29.83 -12.49 -12.14
C TRP A 127 -30.72 -13.66 -12.63
N ASN A 128 -30.14 -14.65 -13.30
CA ASN A 128 -30.80 -15.84 -13.84
C ASN A 128 -30.43 -17.14 -13.11
N GLN A 129 -29.65 -17.07 -12.04
CA GLN A 129 -29.29 -18.25 -11.25
C GLN A 129 -30.43 -18.59 -10.29
N LYS A 130 -30.83 -19.87 -10.27
CA LYS A 130 -31.87 -20.37 -9.37
C LYS A 130 -31.25 -21.10 -8.19
N ASP A 131 -31.99 -21.15 -7.09
CA ASP A 131 -31.69 -21.98 -5.91
C ASP A 131 -30.30 -21.74 -5.29
N VAL A 132 -29.86 -20.48 -5.23
CA VAL A 132 -28.58 -20.10 -4.63
C VAL A 132 -28.73 -19.86 -3.13
N ASP A 133 -27.86 -20.50 -2.34
CA ASP A 133 -27.67 -20.18 -0.94
C ASP A 133 -26.94 -18.83 -0.79
N VAL A 134 -27.72 -17.75 -0.66
CA VAL A 134 -27.21 -16.38 -0.52
C VAL A 134 -26.40 -16.20 0.77
N ASP A 135 -26.81 -16.84 1.86
CA ASP A 135 -26.10 -16.72 3.14
C ASP A 135 -24.75 -17.46 3.08
N GLY A 136 -24.69 -18.61 2.43
CA GLY A 136 -23.45 -19.31 2.13
C GLY A 136 -22.49 -18.49 1.26
N GLN A 137 -23.00 -17.76 0.26
CA GLN A 137 -22.17 -16.85 -0.56
C GLN A 137 -21.69 -15.63 0.24
N PHE A 138 -22.54 -15.10 1.11
CA PHE A 138 -22.17 -14.02 2.02
C PHE A 138 -21.01 -14.44 2.94
N LEU A 139 -21.05 -15.65 3.51
CA LEU A 139 -19.95 -16.16 4.34
C LEU A 139 -18.62 -16.29 3.58
N LYS A 140 -18.65 -16.62 2.29
CA LYS A 140 -17.44 -16.58 1.45
C LYS A 140 -16.91 -15.15 1.28
N ALA A 141 -17.81 -14.18 1.09
CA ALA A 141 -17.43 -12.77 0.98
C ALA A 141 -16.82 -12.26 2.29
N VAL A 142 -17.38 -12.65 3.45
CA VAL A 142 -16.85 -12.34 4.78
C VAL A 142 -15.45 -12.91 4.95
N ALA A 143 -15.25 -14.19 4.64
CA ALA A 143 -13.95 -14.84 4.77
C ALA A 143 -12.88 -14.16 3.89
N MET A 144 -13.19 -13.90 2.63
CA MET A 144 -12.28 -13.22 1.69
C MET A 144 -11.96 -11.79 2.13
N THR A 145 -12.98 -11.00 2.49
CA THR A 145 -12.79 -9.60 2.91
C THR A 145 -12.02 -9.52 4.23
N GLY A 146 -12.32 -10.43 5.17
CA GLY A 146 -11.62 -10.53 6.44
C GLY A 146 -10.14 -10.90 6.26
N GLN A 147 -9.83 -11.83 5.34
CA GLN A 147 -8.44 -12.17 5.02
C GLN A 147 -7.71 -10.99 4.39
N ASP A 148 -8.28 -10.35 3.36
CA ASP A 148 -7.69 -9.18 2.70
C ASP A 148 -7.39 -8.05 3.71
N PHE A 149 -8.30 -7.79 4.65
CA PHE A 149 -8.09 -6.79 5.71
C PHE A 149 -7.00 -7.22 6.69
N THR A 150 -7.02 -8.47 7.15
CA THR A 150 -6.01 -9.00 8.09
C THR A 150 -4.61 -8.98 7.48
N ASP A 151 -4.49 -9.32 6.20
CA ASP A 151 -3.24 -9.27 5.44
C ASP A 151 -2.75 -7.83 5.28
N ALA A 152 -3.65 -6.87 5.03
CA ALA A 152 -3.28 -5.45 4.95
C ALA A 152 -2.74 -4.92 6.29
N VAL A 153 -3.41 -5.22 7.40
CA VAL A 153 -2.94 -4.86 8.75
C VAL A 153 -1.61 -5.53 9.06
N SER A 154 -1.49 -6.83 8.80
CA SER A 154 -0.28 -7.62 9.08
C SER A 154 0.90 -7.13 8.25
N TYR A 155 0.69 -6.85 6.96
CA TYR A 155 1.71 -6.26 6.10
C TYR A 155 2.18 -4.90 6.63
N LEU A 156 1.24 -4.02 6.98
CA LEU A 156 1.57 -2.68 7.47
C LEU A 156 2.35 -2.74 8.80
N GLY A 157 1.90 -3.57 9.74
CA GLY A 157 2.51 -3.68 11.06
C GLY A 157 3.81 -4.48 11.10
N MET A 158 3.88 -5.59 10.37
CA MET A 158 5.00 -6.55 10.46
C MET A 158 6.06 -6.35 9.38
N SER A 159 5.75 -5.70 8.26
CA SER A 159 6.68 -5.50 7.14
C SER A 159 6.95 -4.02 6.84
N TRP A 160 5.90 -3.24 6.56
CA TRP A 160 6.06 -1.83 6.20
C TRP A 160 6.61 -1.01 7.34
N LEU A 161 6.04 -1.09 8.55
CA LEU A 161 6.43 -0.24 9.66
C LEU A 161 7.90 -0.45 10.09
N PRO A 162 8.42 -1.68 10.28
CA PRO A 162 9.83 -1.89 10.61
C PRO A 162 10.81 -1.46 9.51
N ALA A 163 10.37 -1.41 8.24
CA ALA A 163 11.23 -0.95 7.15
C ALA A 163 11.65 0.51 7.29
N ARG A 164 10.87 1.33 8.02
CA ARG A 164 11.18 2.74 8.25
C ARG A 164 12.57 2.92 8.88
N ASP A 165 12.89 2.13 9.89
CA ASP A 165 14.17 2.21 10.61
C ASP A 165 15.36 1.90 9.68
N LEU A 166 15.16 0.99 8.71
CA LEU A 166 16.17 0.68 7.70
C LEU A 166 16.39 1.86 6.74
N VAL A 167 15.34 2.59 6.39
CA VAL A 167 15.42 3.79 5.54
C VAL A 167 16.07 4.95 6.27
N VAL A 168 15.73 5.18 7.54
CA VAL A 168 16.41 6.17 8.38
C VAL A 168 17.91 5.87 8.46
N LYS A 169 18.28 4.62 8.80
CA LYS A 169 19.68 4.19 8.85
C LYS A 169 20.41 4.41 7.52
N ALA A 170 19.80 4.01 6.41
CA ALA A 170 20.40 4.16 5.09
C ALA A 170 20.58 5.62 4.69
N LEU A 171 19.61 6.49 5.04
CA LEU A 171 19.73 7.93 4.86
C LEU A 171 20.89 8.48 5.69
N ASP A 172 20.99 8.16 6.97
CA ASP A 172 22.07 8.68 7.83
C ASP A 172 23.46 8.29 7.34
N GLN A 173 23.61 7.08 6.80
CA GLN A 173 24.88 6.52 6.31
C GLN A 173 25.21 6.91 4.85
N ARG A 174 24.31 7.60 4.14
CA ARG A 174 24.44 7.82 2.68
C ARG A 174 25.73 8.53 2.26
N MET A 175 26.25 9.41 3.11
CA MET A 175 27.49 10.16 2.83
C MET A 175 28.74 9.29 2.95
N ASP A 176 28.70 8.23 3.78
CA ASP A 176 29.77 7.24 3.90
C ASP A 176 29.78 6.28 2.69
N ILE A 177 28.62 6.08 2.06
CA ILE A 177 28.49 5.26 0.84
C ILE A 177 29.04 6.01 -0.38
N HIS A 178 28.63 7.27 -0.57
CA HIS A 178 29.10 8.08 -1.69
C HIS A 178 29.00 9.57 -1.32
N PRO A 179 30.03 10.41 -1.61
CA PRO A 179 30.06 11.82 -1.20
C PRO A 179 28.88 12.68 -1.68
N SER A 180 28.19 12.27 -2.74
CA SER A 180 26.98 12.96 -3.22
C SER A 180 25.74 12.74 -2.34
N GLY A 181 25.74 11.71 -1.47
CA GLY A 181 24.58 11.28 -0.71
C GLY A 181 23.44 10.69 -1.56
N LYS A 182 23.66 10.45 -2.86
CA LYS A 182 22.61 10.03 -3.81
C LYS A 182 22.42 8.51 -3.92
N ILE A 183 23.18 7.73 -3.15
CA ILE A 183 23.15 6.27 -3.21
C ILE A 183 22.83 5.76 -1.80
N LEU A 184 21.73 5.01 -1.69
CA LEU A 184 21.37 4.31 -0.46
C LEU A 184 21.69 2.83 -0.59
N VAL A 185 22.13 2.23 0.51
CA VAL A 185 22.44 0.80 0.59
C VAL A 185 21.65 0.22 1.75
N PHE A 186 20.86 -0.80 1.47
CA PHE A 186 20.18 -1.59 2.47
C PHE A 186 20.88 -2.93 2.62
N ASP A 187 21.01 -3.39 3.87
CA ASP A 187 21.58 -4.69 4.20
C ASP A 187 20.62 -5.85 3.82
N GLN A 188 19.35 -5.54 3.53
CA GLN A 188 18.32 -6.48 3.12
C GLN A 188 17.25 -5.79 2.25
N SER A 189 16.49 -6.56 1.47
CA SER A 189 15.30 -6.06 0.78
C SER A 189 14.22 -5.63 1.77
N CYS A 190 13.58 -4.49 1.54
CA CYS A 190 12.46 -3.98 2.34
C CYS A 190 11.57 -3.01 1.54
N PRO A 191 10.33 -2.74 1.97
CA PRO A 191 9.48 -1.72 1.36
C PRO A 191 9.97 -0.31 1.73
N TRP A 192 10.92 0.22 0.95
CA TRP A 192 11.59 1.49 1.25
C TRP A 192 10.93 2.74 0.66
N LYS A 193 10.17 2.61 -0.45
CA LYS A 193 9.75 3.74 -1.29
C LYS A 193 8.99 4.82 -0.52
N GLU A 194 7.83 4.49 0.04
CA GLU A 194 6.99 5.46 0.75
C GLU A 194 7.73 6.11 1.91
N HIS A 195 8.46 5.32 2.71
CA HIS A 195 9.28 5.85 3.81
C HIS A 195 10.34 6.83 3.33
N LEU A 196 11.01 6.53 2.21
CA LEU A 196 12.02 7.43 1.65
C LEU A 196 11.40 8.78 1.26
N PHE A 197 10.26 8.77 0.58
CA PHE A 197 9.57 10.02 0.20
C PHE A 197 9.14 10.83 1.42
N ASN A 198 8.53 10.19 2.42
CA ASN A 198 8.14 10.87 3.66
C ASN A 198 9.35 11.46 4.39
N LEU A 199 10.45 10.68 4.51
CA LEU A 199 11.66 11.10 5.20
C LEU A 199 12.42 12.20 4.45
N GLU A 200 12.40 12.22 3.12
CA GLU A 200 12.98 13.32 2.35
C GLU A 200 12.36 14.67 2.71
N ASP A 201 11.03 14.70 2.87
CA ASP A 201 10.30 15.91 3.21
C ASP A 201 10.46 16.24 4.71
N GLU A 202 10.29 15.25 5.59
CA GLU A 202 10.44 15.42 7.05
C GLU A 202 11.84 15.90 7.46
N LEU A 203 12.89 15.38 6.82
CA LEU A 203 14.29 15.70 7.12
C LEU A 203 14.88 16.77 6.20
N CYS A 204 14.07 17.34 5.28
CA CYS A 204 14.51 18.36 4.32
C CYS A 204 15.78 17.94 3.54
N VAL A 205 15.81 16.71 3.03
CA VAL A 205 16.98 16.14 2.33
C VAL A 205 17.25 16.92 1.05
N ALA A 206 18.31 17.73 1.05
CA ALA A 206 18.68 18.57 -0.10
C ALA A 206 19.11 17.74 -1.33
N GLU A 207 20.08 16.85 -1.15
CA GLU A 207 20.55 15.94 -2.21
C GLU A 207 19.73 14.65 -2.17
N LYS A 208 18.61 14.66 -2.88
CA LYS A 208 17.67 13.54 -2.94
C LYS A 208 18.34 12.27 -3.52
N PRO A 209 18.19 11.10 -2.87
CA PRO A 209 18.68 9.83 -3.38
C PRO A 209 18.21 9.49 -4.80
N VAL A 210 19.08 8.86 -5.58
CA VAL A 210 18.82 8.51 -6.99
C VAL A 210 18.83 7.00 -7.17
N TYR A 211 19.69 6.30 -6.41
CA TYR A 211 19.84 4.86 -6.49
C TYR A 211 19.72 4.21 -5.12
N VAL A 212 19.17 3.02 -5.12
CA VAL A 212 18.98 2.15 -3.97
C VAL A 212 19.58 0.79 -4.28
N LEU A 213 20.42 0.27 -3.38
CA LEU A 213 21.04 -1.04 -3.48
C LEU A 213 20.56 -1.95 -2.35
N TYR A 214 20.32 -3.22 -2.66
CA TYR A 214 19.94 -4.24 -1.68
C TYR A 214 20.22 -5.65 -2.22
N PRO A 215 20.46 -6.65 -1.35
CA PRO A 215 20.56 -8.03 -1.77
C PRO A 215 19.19 -8.62 -2.10
N ASP A 216 19.13 -9.56 -3.04
CA ASP A 216 18.01 -10.44 -3.28
C ASP A 216 18.18 -11.78 -2.54
N ASP A 217 17.18 -12.66 -2.66
CA ASP A 217 17.15 -13.96 -1.97
C ASP A 217 18.28 -14.93 -2.41
N ASN A 218 18.98 -14.62 -3.51
CA ASN A 218 20.11 -15.40 -4.01
C ASN A 218 21.47 -14.76 -3.66
N ASN A 219 21.49 -13.81 -2.71
CA ASN A 219 22.67 -12.99 -2.36
C ASN A 219 23.25 -12.20 -3.55
N GLN A 220 22.47 -11.99 -4.61
CA GLN A 220 22.81 -11.09 -5.69
C GLN A 220 22.35 -9.68 -5.33
N TRP A 221 23.00 -8.67 -5.88
CA TRP A 221 22.71 -7.28 -5.54
C TRP A 221 21.88 -6.61 -6.61
N ARG A 222 20.79 -5.98 -6.18
CA ARG A 222 19.93 -5.15 -7.02
C ARG A 222 20.38 -3.70 -6.93
N LEU A 223 20.27 -3.02 -8.06
CA LEU A 223 20.43 -1.58 -8.21
C LEU A 223 19.12 -1.04 -8.78
N GLN A 224 18.35 -0.34 -7.95
CA GLN A 224 17.05 0.20 -8.33
C GLN A 224 17.09 1.74 -8.35
N CYS A 225 16.46 2.33 -9.36
CA CYS A 225 16.32 3.77 -9.45
C CYS A 225 15.19 4.27 -8.56
N VAL A 226 15.37 5.43 -7.94
CA VAL A 226 14.33 6.12 -7.18
C VAL A 226 13.46 6.92 -8.17
N PRO A 227 12.12 6.78 -8.15
CA PRO A 227 11.25 7.56 -9.01
C PRO A 227 11.13 9.03 -8.55
N PRO A 228 10.64 9.95 -9.40
CA PRO A 228 10.43 11.35 -8.99
C PRO A 228 9.24 11.51 -8.04
N SER A 229 8.25 10.61 -8.10
CA SER A 229 7.11 10.51 -7.16
C SER A 229 6.75 9.03 -6.92
N PRO A 230 6.04 8.68 -5.82
CA PRO A 230 5.72 7.30 -5.49
C PRO A 230 4.98 6.52 -6.58
N GLU A 231 4.12 7.19 -7.34
CA GLU A 231 3.27 6.61 -8.39
C GLU A 231 3.92 6.65 -9.78
N SER A 232 5.07 7.31 -9.93
CA SER A 232 5.72 7.48 -11.22
C SER A 232 6.47 6.21 -11.64
N PHE A 233 6.35 5.88 -12.93
CA PHE A 233 7.15 4.84 -13.60
C PHE A 233 8.48 5.39 -14.14
N GLU A 234 8.72 6.69 -14.03
CA GLU A 234 9.98 7.33 -14.41
C GLU A 234 11.02 7.21 -13.30
N CYS A 235 12.28 7.53 -13.63
CA CYS A 235 13.39 7.49 -12.69
C CYS A 235 13.96 8.90 -12.54
N ARG A 236 14.35 9.29 -11.32
CA ARG A 236 15.15 10.53 -11.09
C ARG A 236 16.40 10.53 -11.98
N LYS A 237 17.04 9.36 -12.11
CA LYS A 237 18.04 9.07 -13.13
C LYS A 237 17.98 7.60 -13.49
N ALA A 238 17.64 7.29 -14.74
CA ALA A 238 17.65 5.91 -15.24
C ALA A 238 19.09 5.42 -15.46
N LEU A 239 19.30 4.11 -15.39
CA LEU A 239 20.60 3.49 -15.71
C LEU A 239 21.01 3.78 -17.16
N PRO A 240 22.33 3.83 -17.47
CA PRO A 240 22.86 4.16 -18.80
C PRO A 240 22.21 3.37 -19.93
N GLN A 241 21.87 4.05 -21.03
CA GLN A 241 21.20 3.44 -22.18
C GLN A 241 22.01 2.27 -22.77
N GLU A 242 23.34 2.36 -22.72
CA GLU A 242 24.26 1.34 -23.21
C GLU A 242 24.16 0.00 -22.46
N TRP A 243 23.60 -0.01 -21.25
CA TRP A 243 23.44 -1.22 -20.43
C TRP A 243 22.06 -1.86 -20.59
N ARG A 244 21.05 -1.07 -21.00
CA ARG A 244 19.64 -1.48 -20.97
C ARG A 244 19.36 -2.65 -21.91
N GLY A 245 18.68 -3.67 -21.38
CA GLY A 245 18.32 -4.88 -22.13
C GLY A 245 19.43 -5.92 -22.19
N TYR A 246 20.64 -5.62 -21.71
CA TYR A 246 21.76 -6.55 -21.68
C TYR A 246 21.85 -7.32 -20.35
N ARG A 247 22.51 -8.48 -20.41
CA ARG A 247 22.61 -9.45 -19.31
C ARG A 247 24.01 -10.06 -19.24
N ASP A 248 24.34 -10.62 -18.09
CA ASP A 248 25.50 -11.48 -17.86
C ASP A 248 26.83 -10.90 -18.41
N ASP A 249 27.57 -11.69 -19.19
CA ASP A 249 28.88 -11.31 -19.72
C ASP A 249 28.80 -10.10 -20.67
N GLU A 250 27.72 -9.97 -21.45
CA GLU A 250 27.55 -8.83 -22.36
C GLU A 250 27.35 -7.53 -21.57
N LEU A 251 26.55 -7.55 -20.49
CA LEU A 251 26.43 -6.41 -19.60
C LEU A 251 27.77 -6.08 -18.93
N SER A 252 28.52 -7.11 -18.51
CA SER A 252 29.82 -6.92 -17.86
C SER A 252 30.83 -6.26 -18.80
N GLN A 253 30.85 -6.66 -20.07
CA GLN A 253 31.70 -6.05 -21.10
C GLN A 253 31.31 -4.60 -21.39
N ARG A 254 30.00 -4.31 -21.51
CA ARG A 254 29.49 -2.96 -21.83
C ARG A 254 29.66 -1.96 -20.70
N SER A 255 29.44 -2.40 -19.46
CA SER A 255 29.62 -1.56 -18.27
C SER A 255 31.09 -1.44 -17.83
N GLY A 256 31.94 -2.37 -18.29
CA GLY A 256 33.29 -2.54 -17.77
C GLY A 256 33.30 -2.95 -16.30
N ILE A 257 32.22 -3.57 -15.80
CA ILE A 257 32.06 -4.01 -14.41
C ILE A 257 31.80 -5.52 -14.42
N PRO A 258 32.66 -6.35 -13.81
CA PRO A 258 32.44 -7.79 -13.78
C PRO A 258 31.18 -8.16 -12.99
N GLY A 259 30.58 -9.29 -13.36
CA GLY A 259 29.48 -9.88 -12.59
C GLY A 259 28.11 -9.21 -12.80
N GLY A 260 27.93 -8.43 -13.88
CA GLY A 260 26.62 -7.93 -14.26
C GLY A 260 25.62 -9.09 -14.45
N ILE A 261 24.37 -8.92 -14.01
CA ILE A 261 23.31 -9.92 -14.15
C ILE A 261 22.33 -9.47 -15.23
N PHE A 262 21.77 -8.26 -15.07
CA PHE A 262 20.91 -7.64 -16.08
C PHE A 262 20.74 -6.14 -15.82
N VAL A 263 20.30 -5.41 -16.84
CA VAL A 263 19.62 -4.11 -16.70
C VAL A 263 18.32 -4.16 -17.49
N HIS A 264 17.20 -3.80 -16.86
CA HIS A 264 15.91 -3.78 -17.53
C HIS A 264 15.93 -2.79 -18.71
N MET A 265 15.20 -3.07 -19.79
CA MET A 265 15.15 -2.22 -21.00
C MET A 265 14.76 -0.76 -20.70
N GLY A 266 13.85 -0.56 -19.74
CA GLY A 266 13.44 0.76 -19.25
C GLY A 266 14.49 1.49 -18.39
N GLY A 267 15.58 0.82 -17.99
CA GLY A 267 16.66 1.40 -17.20
C GLY A 267 16.34 1.65 -15.72
N PHE A 268 15.20 1.21 -15.20
CA PHE A 268 14.80 1.48 -13.82
C PHE A 268 15.39 0.53 -12.77
N ILE A 269 15.90 -0.64 -13.20
CA ILE A 269 16.52 -1.62 -12.31
C ILE A 269 17.61 -2.41 -13.06
N GLY A 270 18.64 -2.79 -12.33
CA GLY A 270 19.63 -3.76 -12.75
C GLY A 270 20.14 -4.58 -11.57
N GLY A 271 21.18 -5.37 -11.81
CA GLY A 271 21.84 -6.10 -10.74
C GLY A 271 23.22 -6.61 -11.09
N ASN A 272 23.98 -6.90 -10.04
CA ASN A 272 25.31 -7.46 -10.08
C ASN A 272 25.41 -8.63 -9.07
N LYS A 273 26.32 -9.57 -9.30
CA LYS A 273 26.58 -10.69 -8.38
C LYS A 273 27.10 -10.23 -7.02
N THR A 274 27.77 -9.08 -6.93
CA THR A 274 28.36 -8.57 -5.70
C THR A 274 27.87 -7.17 -5.33
N LYS A 275 28.00 -6.81 -4.04
CA LYS A 275 27.69 -5.48 -3.52
C LYS A 275 28.56 -4.43 -4.18
N GLU A 276 29.85 -4.73 -4.28
CA GLU A 276 30.88 -3.85 -4.82
C GLU A 276 30.61 -3.55 -6.30
N GLY A 277 30.24 -4.57 -7.08
CA GLY A 277 29.89 -4.39 -8.49
C GLY A 277 28.60 -3.60 -8.67
N ALA A 278 27.58 -3.82 -7.84
CA ALA A 278 26.35 -3.01 -7.88
C ALA A 278 26.62 -1.55 -7.49
N LEU A 279 27.50 -1.31 -6.51
CA LEU A 279 27.92 0.03 -6.12
C LEU A 279 28.70 0.73 -7.23
N GLU A 280 29.65 0.04 -7.87
CA GLU A 280 30.37 0.59 -9.02
C GLU A 280 29.43 0.93 -10.18
N MET A 281 28.41 0.08 -10.42
CA MET A 281 27.36 0.37 -11.42
C MET A 281 26.59 1.65 -11.05
N ALA A 282 26.21 1.83 -9.78
CA ALA A 282 25.50 3.01 -9.33
C ALA A 282 26.34 4.28 -9.45
N VAL A 283 27.63 4.21 -9.12
CA VAL A 283 28.58 5.34 -9.24
C VAL A 283 28.76 5.73 -10.71
N LYS A 284 29.09 4.78 -11.60
CA LYS A 284 29.22 5.05 -13.04
C LYS A 284 27.92 5.58 -13.64
N ALA A 285 26.77 5.06 -13.21
CA ALA A 285 25.46 5.55 -13.65
C ALA A 285 25.18 6.98 -13.16
N LEU A 286 25.67 7.36 -11.98
CA LEU A 286 25.51 8.72 -11.45
C LEU A 286 26.35 9.74 -12.22
N GLU A 287 27.50 9.33 -12.76
CA GLU A 287 28.42 10.19 -13.54
C GLU A 287 28.08 10.30 -15.03
N ALA A 288 27.33 9.32 -15.57
CA ALA A 288 26.94 9.25 -16.98
C ALA A 288 25.89 10.29 -17.43
#